data_AF-A0A3B0S327-F1
#
_entry.id   AF-A0A3B0S327-F1
#
_cell.length_a   1.000
_cell.length_b   1.000
_cell.length_c   1.000
_cell.angle_alpha   90.00
_cell.angle_beta   90.00
_cell.angle_gamma   90.00
#
_symmetry.space_group_name_H-M   'P 1'
#
loop_
_entity.id
_entity.type
_entity.pdbx_description
1 polymer ?
#
loop_
_entity_poly.entity_id
_entity_poly.type
_entity_poly.pdbx_seq_one_letter_code
_entity_poly.pdbx_strand_id
1 'polypeptide(L)'
;MPSPTSAETLPEPCFDHLRRMTDRRGVWEHALFTTPRTEHGYCTDDNARALIVMCRTPTPSPDLTRIYLNFVREAQLAEGGFHNRRSAEGLWTDAIGSDDSQGRAIWAAGVASRLGPEPWMRSVGLEIFDNQQQFASPSPRANAFALL
;
A
#
# COMPACT_ATOMS: atom_id res chain seq x y z
N MET A 1 -2.80 42.27 -14.89
CA MET A 1 -2.96 40.81 -14.69
C MET A 1 -2.31 40.49 -13.36
N PRO A 2 -3.04 40.03 -12.33
CA PRO A 2 -2.39 39.55 -11.12
C PRO A 2 -1.60 38.28 -11.47
N SER A 3 -0.33 38.25 -11.07
CA SER A 3 0.54 37.07 -11.15
C SER A 3 -0.13 35.87 -10.48
N PRO A 4 0.06 34.63 -10.96
CA PRO A 4 -0.45 33.47 -10.27
C PRO A 4 0.10 33.49 -8.85
N THR A 5 -0.79 33.58 -7.87
CA THR A 5 -0.49 33.38 -6.46
C THR A 5 0.30 32.10 -6.36
N SER A 6 1.56 32.21 -5.95
CA SER A 6 2.43 31.10 -5.59
C SER A 6 1.57 30.14 -4.79
N ALA A 7 1.34 28.93 -5.30
CA ALA A 7 0.75 27.89 -4.47
C ALA A 7 1.57 27.86 -3.19
N GLU A 8 0.96 28.21 -2.06
CA GLU A 8 1.62 28.15 -0.76
C GLU A 8 2.32 26.80 -0.68
N THR A 9 3.64 26.84 -0.56
CA THR A 9 4.46 25.64 -0.60
C THR A 9 4.13 24.88 0.68
N LEU A 10 3.26 23.86 0.55
CA LEU A 10 2.92 23.00 1.67
C LEU A 10 4.23 22.42 2.23
N PRO A 11 4.37 22.30 3.55
CA PRO A 11 5.56 21.70 4.13
C PRO A 11 5.73 20.27 3.61
N GLU A 12 6.98 19.87 3.38
CA GLU A 12 7.31 18.49 3.02
C GLU A 12 6.72 17.52 4.06
N PRO A 13 6.08 16.42 3.63
CA PRO A 13 5.50 15.46 4.56
C PRO A 13 6.55 14.87 5.51
N CYS A 14 6.30 14.94 6.81
CA CYS A 14 7.11 14.24 7.81
C CYS A 14 6.59 12.80 7.98
N PHE A 15 7.43 11.81 7.65
CA PHE A 15 7.08 10.39 7.75
C PHE A 15 7.54 9.72 9.06
N ASP A 16 7.92 10.46 10.09
CA ASP A 16 8.50 9.88 11.32
C ASP A 16 7.50 9.00 12.08
N HIS A 17 6.22 9.40 12.11
CA HIS A 17 5.19 8.55 12.70
C HIS A 17 4.98 7.28 11.86
N LEU A 18 4.97 7.39 10.52
CA LEU A 18 4.86 6.23 9.64
C LEU A 18 6.04 5.26 9.87
N ARG A 19 7.26 5.77 10.00
CA ARG A 19 8.45 4.96 10.36
C ARG A 19 8.28 4.26 11.70
N ARG A 20 7.77 4.95 12.72
CA ARG A 20 7.49 4.36 14.03
C ARG A 20 6.38 3.29 13.98
N MET A 21 5.44 3.46 13.06
CA MET A 21 4.35 2.53 12.79
C MET A 21 4.74 1.39 11.86
N THR A 22 5.99 1.32 11.39
CA THR A 22 6.45 0.33 10.42
C THR A 22 7.53 -0.55 11.02
N ASP A 23 7.39 -1.85 10.87
CA ASP A 23 8.48 -2.80 11.11
C ASP A 23 8.93 -3.44 9.78
N ARG A 24 9.76 -4.48 9.86
CA ARG A 24 10.24 -5.21 8.67
C ARG A 24 9.15 -5.92 7.86
N ARG A 25 7.96 -6.14 8.42
CA ARG A 25 6.83 -6.80 7.74
C ARG A 25 5.97 -5.76 7.04
N GLY A 26 5.62 -4.67 7.70
CA GLY A 26 4.67 -3.70 7.17
C GLY A 26 4.32 -2.58 8.16
N VAL A 27 3.32 -1.79 7.79
CA VAL A 27 2.71 -0.80 8.69
C VAL A 27 1.63 -1.45 9.57
N TRP A 28 1.70 -1.21 10.89
CA TRP A 28 0.69 -1.66 11.84
C TRP A 28 -0.65 -0.97 11.59
N GLU A 29 -1.75 -1.69 11.74
CA GLU A 29 -3.10 -1.18 11.40
C GLU A 29 -3.54 -0.03 12.32
N HIS A 30 -3.19 -0.11 13.61
CA HIS A 30 -3.70 0.82 14.62
C HIS A 30 -2.60 1.36 15.54
N ALA A 31 -2.82 2.57 16.05
CA ALA A 31 -1.95 3.24 17.02
C ALA A 31 -2.74 3.68 18.26
N LEU A 32 -2.06 3.72 19.41
CA LEU A 32 -2.46 4.47 20.58
C LEU A 32 -1.54 5.69 20.66
N PHE A 33 -2.05 6.84 20.23
CA PHE A 33 -1.24 8.05 19.99
C PHE A 33 -0.08 7.77 19.03
N THR A 34 1.16 7.78 19.52
CA THR A 34 2.37 7.56 18.72
C THR A 34 2.88 6.12 18.80
N THR A 35 2.22 5.25 19.58
CA THR A 35 2.66 3.86 19.82
C THR A 35 1.82 2.90 18.98
N PRO A 36 2.43 2.01 18.18
CA PRO A 36 1.69 0.99 17.45
C PRO A 36 0.97 0.03 18.41
N ARG A 37 -0.28 -0.30 18.09
CA ARG A 37 -1.08 -1.32 18.78
C ARG A 37 -0.90 -2.64 18.08
N THR A 38 0.17 -3.34 18.46
CA THR A 38 0.60 -4.55 17.77
C THR A 38 -0.42 -5.68 17.84
N GLU A 39 -1.33 -5.67 18.82
CA GLU A 39 -2.36 -6.69 18.99
C GLU A 39 -3.37 -6.77 17.82
N HIS A 40 -3.44 -5.75 16.96
CA HIS A 40 -4.29 -5.76 15.76
C HIS A 40 -3.58 -6.25 14.51
N GLY A 41 -2.26 -6.43 14.57
CA GLY A 41 -1.48 -6.85 13.42
C GLY A 41 -1.44 -5.81 12.30
N TYR A 42 -1.47 -6.31 11.07
CA TYR A 42 -1.32 -5.56 9.85
C TYR A 42 -2.50 -5.84 8.93
N CYS A 43 -2.76 -4.89 8.03
CA CYS A 43 -3.66 -5.15 6.92
C CYS A 43 -3.12 -4.75 5.55
N THR A 44 -3.60 -5.44 4.51
CA THR A 44 -3.25 -5.13 3.11
C THR A 44 -3.75 -3.76 2.71
N ASP A 45 -4.91 -3.34 3.19
CA ASP A 45 -5.43 -1.98 2.96
C ASP A 45 -4.40 -0.90 3.38
N ASP A 46 -3.93 -0.94 4.63
CA ASP A 46 -2.98 0.05 5.12
C ASP A 46 -1.61 -0.01 4.44
N ASN A 47 -1.10 -1.22 4.17
CA ASN A 47 0.17 -1.38 3.46
C ASN A 47 0.06 -0.93 2.00
N ALA A 48 -1.07 -1.17 1.33
CA ALA A 48 -1.34 -0.67 -0.01
C ALA A 48 -1.37 0.87 -0.04
N ARG A 49 -2.06 1.51 0.92
CA ARG A 49 -2.08 2.97 1.03
C ARG A 49 -0.69 3.55 1.31
N ALA A 50 0.06 2.93 2.22
CA ALA A 50 1.42 3.34 2.53
C ALA A 50 2.35 3.22 1.32
N LEU A 51 2.23 2.13 0.53
CA LEU A 51 2.96 1.94 -0.72
C LEU A 51 2.65 3.06 -1.72
N ILE A 52 1.37 3.40 -1.93
CA ILE A 52 0.95 4.49 -2.82
C ILE A 52 1.58 5.82 -2.39
N VAL A 53 1.54 6.14 -1.10
CA VAL A 53 2.13 7.38 -0.56
C VAL A 53 3.64 7.41 -0.81
N MET A 54 4.34 6.30 -0.53
CA MET A 54 5.80 6.22 -0.74
C MET A 54 6.21 6.28 -2.20
N CYS A 55 5.39 5.78 -3.12
CA CYS A 55 5.65 5.90 -4.56
C CYS A 55 5.32 7.30 -5.13
N ARG A 56 4.40 8.04 -4.50
CA ARG A 56 3.94 9.35 -5.02
C ARG A 56 4.60 10.55 -4.35
N THR A 57 5.20 10.39 -3.18
CA THR A 57 5.90 11.49 -2.51
C THR A 57 7.10 11.97 -3.34
N PRO A 58 7.43 13.29 -3.35
CA PRO A 58 8.62 13.82 -4.03
C PRO A 58 9.93 13.25 -3.48
N THR A 59 9.93 12.82 -2.22
CA THR A 59 11.09 12.30 -1.49
C THR A 59 10.84 10.85 -1.03
N PRO A 60 10.77 9.89 -1.97
CA PRO A 60 10.45 8.50 -1.63
C PRO A 60 11.55 7.88 -0.77
N SER A 61 11.15 7.02 0.18
CA SER A 61 12.09 6.20 0.94
C SER A 61 12.11 4.78 0.36
N PRO A 62 13.17 4.38 -0.37
CA PRO A 62 13.24 3.04 -0.97
C PRO A 62 13.06 1.91 0.05
N ASP A 63 13.54 2.09 1.28
CA ASP A 63 13.38 1.11 2.35
C ASP A 63 11.93 0.91 2.76
N LEU A 64 11.17 1.99 2.98
CA LEU A 64 9.75 1.90 3.30
C LEU A 64 8.96 1.36 2.10
N THR A 65 9.26 1.82 0.89
CA THR A 65 8.62 1.32 -0.33
C THR A 65 8.82 -0.19 -0.48
N ARG A 66 10.04 -0.69 -0.24
CA ARG A 66 10.36 -2.12 -0.26
C ARG A 66 9.53 -2.90 0.75
N ILE A 67 9.41 -2.40 1.99
CA ILE A 67 8.62 -3.06 3.04
C ILE A 67 7.16 -3.21 2.60
N TYR A 68 6.53 -2.11 2.15
CA TYR A 68 5.11 -2.16 1.77
C TYR A 68 4.87 -2.95 0.49
N LEU A 69 5.78 -2.88 -0.48
CA LEU A 69 5.71 -3.68 -1.71
C LEU A 69 5.82 -5.17 -1.40
N ASN A 70 6.75 -5.56 -0.52
CA ASN A 70 6.89 -6.95 -0.09
C ASN A 70 5.64 -7.43 0.67
N PHE A 71 5.03 -6.59 1.51
CA PHE A 71 3.77 -6.94 2.18
C PHE A 71 2.68 -7.24 1.16
N VAL A 72 2.46 -6.34 0.19
CA VAL A 72 1.43 -6.52 -0.86
C VAL A 72 1.73 -7.75 -1.71
N ARG A 73 3.01 -8.02 -2.02
CA ARG A 73 3.44 -9.23 -2.74
C ARG A 73 3.13 -10.49 -1.95
N GLU A 74 3.49 -10.53 -0.66
CA GLU A 74 3.25 -11.68 0.22
C GLU A 74 1.76 -11.93 0.48
N ALA A 75 0.93 -10.89 0.37
CA ALA A 75 -0.51 -11.00 0.49
C ALA A 75 -1.17 -11.64 -0.75
N GLN A 76 -0.53 -11.61 -1.92
CA GLN A 76 -1.10 -12.11 -3.17
C GLN A 76 -1.31 -13.63 -3.13
N LEU A 77 -2.50 -14.07 -3.50
CA LEU A 77 -2.88 -15.47 -3.60
C LEU A 77 -2.46 -16.05 -4.96
N ALA A 78 -2.18 -17.36 -5.00
CA ALA A 78 -1.73 -18.04 -6.22
C ALA A 78 -2.74 -17.95 -7.38
N GLU A 79 -4.04 -17.98 -7.07
CA GLU A 79 -5.14 -17.93 -8.05
C GLU A 79 -5.63 -16.50 -8.34
N GLY A 80 -4.92 -15.47 -7.85
CA GLY A 80 -5.36 -14.08 -7.90
C GLY A 80 -6.10 -13.64 -6.62
N GLY A 81 -6.21 -12.33 -6.43
CA GLY A 81 -6.63 -11.72 -5.18
C GLY A 81 -5.54 -11.68 -4.11
N PHE A 82 -5.91 -11.19 -2.92
CA PHE A 82 -5.02 -10.93 -1.80
C PHE A 82 -5.65 -11.35 -0.47
N HIS A 83 -4.84 -11.83 0.47
CA HIS A 83 -5.17 -11.74 1.89
C HIS A 83 -5.30 -10.28 2.32
N ASN A 84 -6.03 -10.00 3.39
CA ASN A 84 -6.06 -8.68 4.02
C ASN A 84 -5.56 -8.68 5.46
N ARG A 85 -5.68 -9.76 6.25
CA ARG A 85 -5.41 -9.72 7.68
C ARG A 85 -4.18 -10.54 8.04
N ARG A 86 -3.17 -9.89 8.62
CA ARG A 86 -1.95 -10.54 9.10
C ARG A 86 -1.74 -10.27 10.57
N SER A 87 -1.62 -11.33 11.36
CA SER A 87 -1.28 -11.25 12.79
C SER A 87 0.09 -10.61 13.03
N ALA A 88 0.35 -10.17 14.27
CA ALA A 88 1.63 -9.64 14.70
C ALA A 88 2.80 -10.62 14.48
N GLU A 89 2.51 -11.92 14.61
CA GLU A 89 3.45 -13.02 14.41
C GLU A 89 3.81 -13.20 12.93
N GLY A 90 2.94 -12.73 12.02
CA GLY A 90 3.12 -12.78 10.57
C GLY A 90 2.26 -13.84 9.88
N LEU A 91 1.29 -14.44 10.57
CA LEU A 91 0.35 -15.42 10.00
C LEU A 91 -0.84 -14.69 9.36
N TRP A 92 -1.22 -15.09 8.15
CA TRP A 92 -2.47 -14.67 7.52
C TRP A 92 -3.66 -15.30 8.27
N THR A 93 -4.66 -14.48 8.61
CA THR A 93 -5.81 -14.90 9.45
C THR A 93 -7.13 -14.89 8.70
N ASP A 94 -7.11 -14.53 7.42
CA ASP A 94 -8.25 -14.58 6.50
C ASP A 94 -7.91 -15.44 5.28
N ALA A 95 -8.93 -15.99 4.61
CA ALA A 95 -8.73 -16.72 3.36
C ALA A 95 -8.57 -15.78 2.16
N ILE A 96 -9.33 -14.68 2.17
CA ILE A 96 -9.29 -13.62 1.15
C ILE A 96 -9.75 -12.31 1.80
N GLY A 97 -9.12 -11.22 1.39
CA GLY A 97 -9.45 -9.88 1.82
C GLY A 97 -10.78 -9.37 1.28
N SER A 98 -11.33 -8.35 1.92
CA SER A 98 -12.50 -7.62 1.44
C SER A 98 -12.31 -7.03 0.03
N ASP A 99 -13.41 -6.85 -0.70
CA ASP A 99 -13.41 -6.23 -2.04
C ASP A 99 -12.62 -4.92 -2.09
N ASP A 100 -12.80 -4.06 -1.07
CA ASP A 100 -12.07 -2.80 -0.95
C ASP A 100 -10.55 -3.01 -0.83
N SER A 101 -10.12 -3.94 0.02
CA SER A 101 -8.68 -4.28 0.13
C SER A 101 -8.13 -4.88 -1.17
N GLN A 102 -8.92 -5.65 -1.92
CA GLN A 102 -8.50 -6.15 -3.24
C GLN A 102 -8.24 -4.98 -4.20
N GLY A 103 -9.23 -4.09 -4.37
CA GLY A 103 -9.12 -2.95 -5.28
C GLY A 103 -7.95 -2.01 -4.91
N ARG A 104 -7.70 -1.80 -3.62
CA ARG A 104 -6.58 -0.98 -3.15
C ARG A 104 -5.23 -1.64 -3.35
N ALA A 105 -5.12 -2.95 -3.18
CA ALA A 105 -3.89 -3.69 -3.48
C ALA A 105 -3.53 -3.59 -4.98
N ILE A 106 -4.53 -3.72 -5.85
CA ILE A 106 -4.37 -3.53 -7.30
C ILE A 106 -3.93 -2.10 -7.62
N TRP A 107 -4.57 -1.10 -7.01
CA TRP A 107 -4.16 0.30 -7.15
C TRP A 107 -2.69 0.50 -6.76
N ALA A 108 -2.29 -0.02 -5.61
CA ALA A 108 -0.93 0.12 -5.12
C ALA A 108 0.09 -0.58 -6.02
N ALA A 109 -0.24 -1.75 -6.56
CA ALA A 109 0.59 -2.47 -7.53
C ALA A 109 0.78 -1.66 -8.83
N GLY A 110 -0.31 -1.08 -9.38
CA GLY A 110 -0.24 -0.22 -10.56
C GLY A 110 0.53 1.09 -10.32
N VAL A 111 0.39 1.69 -9.14
CA VAL A 111 1.20 2.85 -8.76
C VAL A 111 2.68 2.46 -8.62
N ALA A 112 2.99 1.34 -7.97
CA ALA A 112 4.36 0.87 -7.79
C ALA A 112 5.01 0.48 -9.13
N SER A 113 4.26 -0.11 -10.06
CA SER A 113 4.77 -0.48 -11.39
C SER A 113 5.24 0.74 -12.19
N ARG A 114 4.58 1.89 -12.00
CA ARG A 114 4.92 3.13 -12.69
C ARG A 114 5.92 4.00 -11.93
N LEU A 115 5.72 4.14 -10.62
CA LEU A 115 6.37 5.16 -9.77
C LEU A 115 7.27 4.57 -8.68
N GLY A 116 7.47 3.25 -8.64
CA GLY A 116 8.45 2.63 -7.76
C GLY A 116 9.82 3.31 -7.91
N PRO A 117 10.49 3.70 -6.81
CA PRO A 117 11.71 4.50 -6.86
C PRO A 117 12.87 3.74 -7.54
N GLU A 118 12.89 2.40 -7.43
CA GLU A 118 13.91 1.56 -8.02
C GLU A 118 13.33 0.68 -9.15
N PRO A 119 14.12 0.35 -10.21
CA PRO A 119 13.63 -0.44 -11.35
C PRO A 119 13.00 -1.77 -10.96
N TRP A 120 13.59 -2.51 -10.01
CA TRP A 120 13.08 -3.81 -9.60
C TRP A 120 11.73 -3.69 -8.90
N MET A 121 11.47 -2.60 -8.16
CA MET A 121 10.18 -2.37 -7.51
C MET A 121 9.08 -2.16 -8.55
N ARG A 122 9.41 -1.48 -9.65
CA ARG A 122 8.50 -1.31 -10.79
C ARG A 122 8.19 -2.65 -11.46
N SER A 123 9.20 -3.49 -11.66
CA SER A 123 9.00 -4.84 -12.20
C SER A 123 8.11 -5.69 -11.30
N VAL A 124 8.34 -5.69 -9.99
CA VAL A 124 7.52 -6.43 -9.03
C VAL A 124 6.10 -5.86 -8.96
N GLY A 125 5.93 -4.54 -8.99
CA GLY A 125 4.61 -3.92 -9.04
C GLY A 125 3.82 -4.34 -10.28
N LEU A 126 4.48 -4.44 -11.43
CA LEU A 126 3.87 -4.91 -12.68
C LEU A 126 3.47 -6.39 -12.59
N GLU A 127 4.34 -7.25 -12.07
CA GLU A 127 4.05 -8.67 -11.84
C GLU A 127 2.80 -8.85 -10.96
N ILE A 128 2.74 -8.13 -9.84
CA ILE A 128 1.58 -8.17 -8.93
C ILE A 128 0.31 -7.72 -9.65
N PHE A 129 0.38 -6.64 -10.44
CA PHE A 129 -0.75 -6.08 -11.17
C PHE A 129 -1.26 -7.04 -12.27
N ASP A 130 -0.36 -7.62 -13.07
CA ASP A 130 -0.68 -8.53 -14.16
C ASP A 130 -1.32 -9.83 -13.67
N ASN A 131 -1.04 -10.24 -12.42
CA ASN A 131 -1.70 -11.39 -11.79
C ASN A 131 -3.18 -11.13 -11.41
N GLN A 132 -3.71 -9.92 -11.64
CA GLN A 132 -5.08 -9.53 -11.27
C GLN A 132 -5.98 -9.29 -12.50
N GLN A 133 -5.61 -9.83 -13.66
CA GLN A 133 -6.36 -9.67 -14.92
C GLN A 133 -7.85 -10.06 -14.85
N GLN A 134 -8.21 -10.97 -13.94
CA GLN A 134 -9.58 -11.45 -13.76
C GLN A 134 -10.34 -10.74 -12.64
N PHE A 135 -9.75 -9.71 -12.03
CA PHE A 135 -10.41 -9.02 -10.92
C PHE A 135 -11.70 -8.34 -11.37
N ALA A 136 -12.80 -8.73 -10.72
CA ALA A 136 -14.07 -8.06 -10.77
C ALA A 136 -14.76 -8.23 -9.43
N SER A 137 -15.36 -7.15 -8.92
CA SER A 137 -16.11 -7.16 -7.67
C SER A 137 -17.54 -6.65 -7.89
N PRO A 138 -18.53 -7.14 -7.12
CA PRO A 138 -19.87 -6.55 -7.10
C PRO A 138 -19.89 -5.15 -6.47
N SER A 139 -18.84 -4.76 -5.73
CA SER A 139 -18.69 -3.43 -5.14
C SER A 139 -18.16 -2.43 -6.18
N PRO A 140 -18.94 -1.40 -6.56
CA PRO A 140 -18.46 -0.37 -7.49
C PRO A 140 -17.24 0.38 -6.95
N ARG A 141 -17.17 0.52 -5.61
CA ARG A 141 -16.06 1.20 -4.94
C ARG A 141 -14.76 0.42 -5.06
N ALA A 142 -14.81 -0.91 -4.93
CA ALA A 142 -13.63 -1.76 -5.11
C ALA A 142 -13.10 -1.71 -6.54
N ASN A 143 -14.00 -1.79 -7.52
CA ASN A 143 -13.64 -1.63 -8.94
C ASN A 143 -13.05 -0.25 -9.21
N ALA A 144 -13.61 0.80 -8.61
CA ALA A 144 -13.06 2.15 -8.75
C ALA A 144 -11.62 2.24 -8.23
N PHE A 145 -11.30 1.62 -7.08
CA PHE A 145 -9.90 1.59 -6.61
C PHE A 145 -8.98 0.89 -7.61
N ALA A 146 -9.39 -0.25 -8.18
CA ALA A 146 -8.58 -1.00 -9.13
C ALA A 146 -8.25 -0.23 -10.43
N LEU A 147 -8.97 0.86 -10.73
CA LEU A 147 -8.80 1.68 -11.93
C LEU A 147 -7.98 2.98 -11.73
N LEU A 148 -7.67 3.36 -10.47
CA LEU A 148 -6.96 4.60 -10.10
C LEU A 148 -5.43 4.51 -10.22
#